data_AF-A0A423W025-F1
#
_entry.id   AF-A0A423W025-F1
#
_cell.length_a   1.000
_cell.length_b   1.000
_cell.length_c   1.000
_cell.angle_alpha   90.00
_cell.angle_beta   90.00
_cell.angle_gamma   90.00
#
_symmetry.space_group_name_H-M   'P 1'
#
loop_
_entity.id
_entity.type
_entity.pdbx_description
1 polymer ?
#
loop_
_entity_poly.entity_id
_entity_poly.type
_entity_poly.pdbx_seq_one_letter_code
_entity_poly.pdbx_strand_id
1 'polypeptide(L)'
;MTIMQTGNTADSQLRQELRSYQIIFIVLSALIGTGIFVNNTDALELSGPDGLLVALLVLGVITVSVGDTVGHLVQLFPAPNAIFEYTYNFLDHELAWVVGFSYW
;
A
#
# COMPACT_ATOMS: atom_id res chain seq x y z
N MET A 1 26.32 -38.94 -24.70
CA MET A 1 25.81 -38.54 -26.03
C MET A 1 24.34 -38.17 -25.82
N THR A 2 23.87 -36.93 -25.86
CA THR A 2 24.40 -35.63 -26.31
C THR A 2 23.47 -34.57 -25.71
N ILE A 3 24.08 -33.55 -25.11
CA ILE A 3 23.57 -32.21 -24.81
C ILE A 3 22.44 -31.70 -25.73
N MET A 4 21.42 -31.10 -25.13
CA MET A 4 20.74 -29.91 -25.67
C MET A 4 20.52 -28.93 -24.51
N GLN A 5 21.51 -28.08 -24.30
CA GLN A 5 21.33 -26.79 -23.65
C GLN A 5 20.75 -25.85 -24.72
N THR A 6 19.50 -25.42 -24.54
CA THR A 6 18.85 -24.42 -25.40
C THR A 6 18.34 -23.27 -24.54
N GLY A 7 19.06 -22.15 -24.59
CA GLY A 7 18.48 -20.81 -24.59
C GLY A 7 17.96 -20.20 -23.27
N ASN A 8 18.87 -19.59 -22.52
CA ASN A 8 18.71 -18.28 -21.86
C ASN A 8 17.29 -17.68 -21.71
N THR A 9 16.59 -18.01 -20.62
CA THR A 9 15.56 -17.17 -19.97
C THR A 9 15.66 -17.32 -18.44
N ALA A 10 16.88 -17.25 -17.93
CA ALA A 10 17.18 -17.47 -16.52
C ALA A 10 17.95 -16.26 -15.95
N ASP A 11 17.34 -15.08 -15.93
CA ASP A 11 17.74 -13.99 -15.01
C ASP A 11 16.75 -12.80 -15.05
N SER A 12 15.55 -13.00 -14.48
CA SER A 12 14.73 -11.86 -14.02
C SER A 12 13.77 -12.24 -12.90
N GLN A 13 13.98 -13.37 -12.22
CA GLN A 13 13.27 -13.63 -10.97
C GLN A 13 13.90 -12.77 -9.87
N LEU A 14 13.13 -11.79 -9.40
CA LEU A 14 13.47 -11.02 -8.20
C LEU A 14 13.73 -11.99 -7.05
N ARG A 15 14.90 -11.86 -6.41
CA ARG A 15 15.22 -12.60 -5.19
C ARG A 15 14.34 -12.08 -4.07
N GLN A 16 13.33 -12.87 -3.67
CA GLN A 16 12.47 -12.58 -2.52
C GLN A 16 13.21 -12.87 -1.20
N GLU A 17 14.32 -12.18 -0.96
CA GLU A 17 15.11 -12.30 0.27
C GLU A 17 14.98 -11.08 1.20
N LEU A 18 13.92 -10.29 1.03
CA LEU A 18 13.68 -9.16 1.93
C LEU A 18 13.42 -9.66 3.35
N ARG A 19 14.29 -9.24 4.28
CA ARG A 19 14.12 -9.48 5.71
C ARG A 19 13.01 -8.57 6.24
N SER A 20 12.28 -9.01 7.26
CA SER A 20 11.16 -8.24 7.84
C SER A 20 11.53 -6.80 8.22
N TYR A 21 12.75 -6.56 8.69
CA TYR A 21 13.21 -5.21 9.01
C TYR A 21 13.37 -4.30 7.77
N GLN A 22 13.77 -4.86 6.62
CA GLN A 22 13.83 -4.11 5.37
C GLN A 22 12.42 -3.74 4.88
N ILE A 23 11.45 -4.65 5.05
CA ILE A 23 10.05 -4.39 4.71
C ILE A 23 9.48 -3.28 5.61
N ILE A 24 9.76 -3.31 6.90
CA ILE A 24 9.33 -2.26 7.84
C ILE A 24 9.87 -0.89 7.41
N PHE A 25 11.13 -0.79 6.99
CA PHE A 25 11.66 0.48 6.51
C PHE A 25 10.97 1.01 5.24
N ILE A 26 10.58 0.13 4.32
CA ILE A 26 9.80 0.51 3.13
C ILE A 26 8.43 1.05 3.54
N VAL A 27 7.77 0.40 4.48
CA VAL A 27 6.45 0.82 4.97
C VAL A 27 6.56 2.15 5.72
N LEU A 28 7.57 2.32 6.58
CA LEU A 28 7.77 3.57 7.33
C LEU A 28 8.02 4.77 6.42
N SER A 29 8.82 4.60 5.35
CA SER A 29 9.05 5.69 4.40
C SER A 29 7.82 6.01 3.55
N ALA A 30 6.99 5.02 3.24
CA ALA A 30 5.74 5.24 2.53
C ALA A 30 4.67 5.94 3.39
N LEU A 31 4.62 5.65 4.70
CA LEU A 31 3.66 6.24 5.62
C LEU A 31 4.08 7.63 6.11
N ILE A 32 5.37 7.87 6.31
CA ILE A 32 5.89 9.14 6.82
C ILE A 32 6.20 10.07 5.65
N GLY A 33 5.21 10.89 5.29
CA GLY A 33 5.32 11.90 4.24
C GLY A 33 5.30 13.34 4.78
N THR A 34 5.50 14.30 3.87
CA THR A 34 5.37 15.73 4.15
C THR A 34 3.94 16.14 4.52
N GLY A 35 2.95 15.33 4.14
CA GLY A 35 1.53 15.58 4.41
C GLY A 35 1.21 15.75 5.89
N ILE A 36 1.91 15.05 6.79
CA ILE A 36 1.71 15.20 8.24
C ILE A 36 2.17 16.58 8.71
N PHE A 37 3.22 17.16 8.13
CA PHE A 37 3.73 18.47 8.56
C PHE A 37 2.93 19.63 7.96
N VAL A 38 2.57 19.54 6.69
CA VAL A 38 1.83 20.61 5.98
C VAL A 38 0.38 20.65 6.44
N ASN A 39 -0.34 19.52 6.41
CA ASN A 39 -1.77 19.52 6.73
C ASN A 39 -2.05 19.72 8.23
N ASN A 40 -1.18 19.24 9.13
CA ASN A 40 -1.42 19.42 10.56
C ASN A 40 -1.25 20.88 11.00
N THR A 41 -0.45 21.68 10.29
CA THR A 41 -0.30 23.10 10.61
C THR A 41 -1.62 23.83 10.34
N ASP A 42 -2.21 23.65 9.15
CA ASP A 42 -3.50 24.24 8.78
C ASP A 42 -4.65 23.72 9.67
N ALA A 43 -4.64 22.42 9.99
CA ALA A 43 -5.66 21.81 10.86
C ALA A 43 -5.58 22.28 12.32
N LEU A 44 -4.38 22.63 12.79
CA LEU A 44 -4.16 23.20 14.12
C LEU A 44 -4.68 24.64 14.20
N GLU A 45 -4.45 25.45 13.16
CA GLU A 45 -5.00 26.81 13.07
C GLU A 45 -6.53 26.80 13.01
N LEU A 46 -7.12 25.84 12.30
CA LEU A 46 -8.57 25.76 12.13
C LEU A 46 -9.32 25.22 13.35
N SER A 47 -8.84 24.12 13.97
CA SER A 47 -9.60 23.43 15.03
C SER A 47 -9.03 23.59 16.45
N GLY A 48 -7.86 24.20 16.59
CA GLY A 48 -7.13 24.25 17.84
C GLY A 48 -6.54 22.89 18.25
N PRO A 49 -5.83 22.82 19.40
CA PRO A 49 -5.10 21.63 19.81
C PRO A 49 -6.00 20.44 20.14
N ASP A 50 -7.15 20.69 20.78
CA ASP A 50 -8.07 19.61 21.18
C ASP A 50 -8.81 19.01 19.97
N GLY A 51 -9.18 19.86 19.00
CA GLY A 51 -9.82 19.42 17.76
C GLY A 51 -8.90 18.56 16.90
N LEU A 52 -7.62 18.91 16.83
CA LEU A 52 -6.62 18.13 16.09
C LEU A 52 -6.42 16.73 16.68
N LEU A 53 -6.38 16.61 18.01
CA LEU A 53 -6.23 15.30 18.68
C LEU A 53 -7.41 14.37 18.40
N VAL A 54 -8.64 14.89 18.45
CA VAL A 54 -9.83 14.10 18.14
C VAL A 54 -9.86 13.70 16.67
N ALA A 55 -9.50 14.62 15.76
CA ALA A 55 -9.42 14.32 14.33
C ALA A 55 -8.39 13.22 14.02
N LEU A 56 -7.20 13.29 14.62
CA LEU A 56 -6.17 12.26 14.48
C LEU A 56 -6.62 10.90 15.03
N LEU A 57 -7.37 10.89 16.13
CA LEU A 57 -7.91 9.65 16.72
C LEU A 57 -8.94 9.02 15.78
N VAL A 58 -9.90 9.79 15.29
CA VAL A 58 -10.94 9.31 14.35
C VAL A 58 -10.30 8.81 13.06
N LEU A 59 -9.38 9.57 12.47
CA LEU A 59 -8.68 9.17 11.25
C LEU A 59 -7.83 7.90 11.48
N GLY A 60 -7.21 7.78 12.65
CA GLY A 60 -6.47 6.58 13.05
C GLY A 60 -7.36 5.33 13.09
N VAL A 61 -8.55 5.42 13.69
CA VAL A 61 -9.51 4.31 13.76
C VAL A 61 -9.95 3.87 12.36
N ILE A 62 -10.28 4.83 11.49
CA ILE A 62 -10.67 4.54 10.10
C ILE A 62 -9.52 3.86 9.35
N THR A 63 -8.32 4.41 9.45
CA THR A 63 -7.14 3.90 8.72
C THR A 63 -6.72 2.52 9.20
N VAL A 64 -6.75 2.24 10.50
CA VAL A 64 -6.47 0.90 11.05
C VAL A 64 -7.51 -0.11 10.56
N SER A 65 -8.79 0.28 10.50
CA SER A 65 -9.87 -0.61 10.03
C SER A 65 -9.70 -0.97 8.54
N VAL A 66 -9.34 0.02 7.71
CA VAL A 66 -9.02 -0.21 6.29
C VAL A 66 -7.76 -1.07 6.16
N GLY A 67 -6.72 -0.78 6.94
CA GLY A 67 -5.46 -1.54 6.95
C GLY A 67 -5.63 -3.00 7.32
N ASP A 68 -6.48 -3.30 8.31
CA ASP A 68 -6.81 -4.67 8.71
C ASP A 68 -7.53 -5.44 7.59
N THR A 69 -8.51 -4.80 6.94
CA THR A 69 -9.26 -5.39 5.83
C THR A 69 -8.35 -5.72 4.65
N VAL A 70 -7.46 -4.80 4.27
CA VAL A 70 -6.47 -5.02 3.20
C VAL A 70 -5.43 -6.07 3.65
N GLY A 71 -5.04 -6.06 4.92
CA GLY A 71 -4.11 -7.04 5.49
C GLY A 71 -4.62 -8.47 5.36
N HIS A 72 -5.90 -8.72 5.63
CA HIS A 72 -6.51 -10.02 5.41
C HIS A 72 -6.53 -10.44 3.94
N LEU A 73 -6.77 -9.51 3.01
CA LEU A 73 -6.71 -9.79 1.57
C LEU A 73 -5.30 -10.13 1.10
N VAL A 74 -4.28 -9.44 1.59
CA VAL A 74 -2.87 -9.71 1.26
C VAL A 74 -2.41 -11.08 1.75
N GLN A 75 -2.89 -11.53 2.90
CA GLN A 75 -2.58 -12.87 3.43
C GLN A 75 -3.17 -13.99 2.58
N LEU A 76 -4.38 -13.79 2.03
CA LEU A 76 -5.07 -14.79 1.22
C LEU A 76 -4.61 -14.78 -0.24
N PHE A 77 -4.36 -13.60 -0.81
CA PHE A 77 -4.04 -13.40 -2.22
C PHE A 77 -2.85 -12.45 -2.38
N PRO A 78 -1.60 -12.96 -2.30
CA PRO A 78 -0.41 -12.13 -2.47
C PRO A 78 -0.25 -11.74 -3.95
N ALA A 79 -0.69 -10.53 -4.31
CA ALA A 79 -0.57 -9.97 -5.65
C ALA A 79 0.47 -8.82 -5.68
N PRO A 80 1.32 -8.73 -6.71
CA PRO A 80 2.30 -7.65 -6.86
C PRO A 80 1.68 -6.27 -7.16
N ASN A 81 0.36 -6.21 -7.41
CA ASN A 81 -0.39 -4.97 -7.66
C ASN A 81 -1.70 -4.93 -6.84
N ALA A 82 -1.58 -4.77 -5.53
CA ALA A 82 -2.70 -4.92 -4.60
C ALA A 82 -3.94 -4.05 -4.95
N ILE A 83 -3.77 -2.77 -5.25
CA ILE A 83 -4.91 -1.84 -5.33
C ILE A 83 -5.77 -2.11 -6.57
N PHE A 84 -5.17 -2.21 -7.75
CA PHE A 84 -5.92 -2.46 -8.98
C PHE A 84 -6.42 -3.90 -9.04
N GLU A 85 -5.59 -4.87 -8.68
CA GLU A 85 -5.91 -6.30 -8.75
C GLU A 85 -7.04 -6.67 -7.76
N TYR A 86 -7.06 -6.12 -6.55
CA TYR A 86 -8.16 -6.38 -5.61
C TYR A 86 -9.45 -5.70 -6.05
N THR A 87 -9.39 -4.50 -6.61
CA THR A 87 -10.58 -3.82 -7.12
C THR A 87 -11.17 -4.55 -8.33
N TYR A 88 -10.30 -5.05 -9.21
CA TYR A 88 -10.68 -5.82 -10.38
C TYR A 88 -11.34 -7.15 -10.03
N ASN A 89 -10.82 -7.86 -9.03
CA ASN A 89 -11.27 -9.20 -8.66
C ASN A 89 -12.48 -9.22 -7.70
N PHE A 90 -12.63 -8.21 -6.82
CA PHE A 90 -13.66 -8.23 -5.76
C PHE A 90 -14.79 -7.20 -5.92
N LEU A 91 -14.58 -6.12 -6.69
CA LEU A 91 -15.58 -5.06 -6.88
C LEU A 91 -16.17 -5.13 -8.29
N ASP A 92 -15.49 -4.54 -9.27
CA ASP A 92 -15.94 -4.47 -10.66
C ASP A 92 -14.82 -4.01 -11.60
N HIS A 93 -14.86 -4.45 -12.86
CA HIS A 93 -13.86 -4.13 -13.88
C HIS A 93 -13.79 -2.63 -14.19
N GLU A 94 -14.96 -1.98 -14.36
CA GLU A 94 -15.06 -0.55 -14.66
C GLU A 94 -14.58 0.30 -13.48
N LEU A 95 -14.93 -0.12 -12.26
CA LEU A 95 -14.48 0.55 -11.03
C LEU A 95 -12.96 0.45 -10.89
N ALA A 96 -12.37 -0.70 -11.25
CA ALA A 96 -10.91 -0.88 -11.21
C ALA A 96 -10.18 0.10 -12.15
N TRP A 97 -10.73 0.37 -13.34
CA TRP A 97 -10.19 1.39 -14.23
C TRP A 97 -10.26 2.79 -13.62
N VAL A 98 -11.39 3.17 -13.01
CA VAL A 98 -11.55 4.49 -12.36
C VAL A 98 -10.60 4.67 -11.18
N VAL A 99 -10.49 3.65 -10.32
CA VAL A 99 -9.56 3.66 -9.17
C VAL A 99 -8.12 3.70 -9.66
N GLY A 100 -7.79 2.96 -10.74
CA GLY A 100 -6.48 2.99 -11.37
C GLY A 100 -6.09 4.39 -11.87
N PHE A 101 -7.02 5.10 -12.53
CA PHE A 101 -6.78 6.49 -12.93
C PHE A 101 -6.68 7.46 -11.75
N SER A 102 -7.41 7.21 -10.65
CA SER A 102 -7.37 8.07 -9.47
C SER A 102 -6.04 7.97 -8.69
N TYR A 103 -5.31 6.87 -8.87
CA TYR A 103 -4.02 6.60 -8.23
C TYR A 103 -2.80 6.99 -9.08
N TRP A 104 -3.01 7.35 -10.35
CA TRP A 104 -1.96 7.79 -11.28
C TRP A 104 -1.75 9.30 -11.19
#